data_AF-A0A2T0LLG6-F1
#
_entry.id   AF-A0A2T0LLG6-F1
#
_cell.length_a   1.000
_cell.length_b   1.000
_cell.length_c   1.000
_cell.angle_alpha   90.00
_cell.angle_beta   90.00
_cell.angle_gamma   90.00
#
_symmetry.space_group_name_H-M   'P 1'
#
loop_
_entity.id
_entity.type
_entity.pdbx_description
1 polymer ?
#
loop_
_entity_poly.entity_id
_entity_poly.type
_entity_poly.pdbx_seq_one_letter_code
_entity_poly.pdbx_strand_id
1 'polypeptide(L)' 'MTDRVPMLRGDSVYRIHWVLGTDRLLGVCHCGAEHESDDPVELWDWLLAHPERHPAGA' A
#
# COMPACT_ATOMS: atom_id res chain seq x y z
N MET A 1 -3.73 28.23 -0.05
CA MET A 1 -3.43 27.11 0.87
C MET A 1 -4.20 25.93 0.36
N THR A 2 -3.50 25.00 -0.32
CA THR A 2 -4.09 23.82 -0.96
C THR A 2 -5.01 23.11 0.02
N ASP A 3 -6.29 23.07 -0.33
CA ASP A 3 -7.26 22.23 0.36
C ASP A 3 -6.70 20.80 0.33
N ARG A 4 -6.35 20.27 1.50
CA ARG A 4 -5.76 18.95 1.61
C ARG A 4 -6.82 17.98 1.10
N VAL A 5 -6.54 17.33 -0.03
CA VAL A 5 -7.35 16.20 -0.50
C VAL A 5 -7.64 15.32 0.72
N PRO A 6 -8.91 15.14 1.11
CA PRO A 6 -9.22 14.33 2.28
C PRO A 6 -8.62 12.95 2.05
N MET A 7 -7.71 12.54 2.93
CA MET A 7 -7.04 11.25 2.81
C MET A 7 -8.11 10.16 2.75
N LEU A 8 -8.12 9.38 1.67
CA LEU A 8 -9.00 8.22 1.54
C LEU A 8 -8.69 7.24 2.67
N ARG A 9 -9.74 6.67 3.27
CA ARG A 9 -9.68 5.71 4.38
C ARG A 9 -10.67 4.57 4.11
N GLY A 10 -10.49 3.46 4.83
CA GLY A 10 -11.35 2.28 4.76
C GLY A 10 -10.65 1.08 4.14
N ASP A 11 -11.31 -0.07 4.22
CA ASP A 11 -10.70 -1.38 3.92
C ASP A 11 -10.53 -1.67 2.42
N SER A 12 -11.04 -0.80 1.56
CA SER A 12 -10.85 -0.85 0.11
C SER A 12 -9.77 0.10 -0.40
N VAL A 13 -9.08 0.81 0.51
CA VAL A 13 -8.05 1.78 0.15
C VAL A 13 -6.67 1.20 0.37
N TYR A 14 -5.97 0.93 -0.73
CA TYR A 14 -4.56 0.57 -0.76
C TYR A 14 -3.73 1.80 -1.14
N ARG A 15 -2.58 2.00 -0.50
CA ARG A 15 -1.69 3.13 -0.81
C ARG A 15 -0.40 2.62 -1.41
N ILE A 16 0.05 3.27 -2.48
CA ILE A 16 1.30 2.94 -3.13
C ILE A 16 2.07 4.23 -3.32
N HIS A 17 3.35 4.23 -2.94
CA HIS A 17 4.25 5.36 -3.09
C HIS A 17 5.56 4.90 -3.71
N TRP A 18 6.15 5.70 -4.59
CA TRP A 18 7.51 5.47 -5.05
C TRP A 18 8.51 5.81 -3.95
N VAL A 19 9.46 4.91 -3.73
CA VAL A 19 10.59 5.15 -2.84
C VAL A 19 11.58 6.06 -3.56
N LEU A 20 11.79 7.26 -3.01
CA LEU A 20 12.59 8.31 -3.63
C LEU A 20 14.01 7.82 -3.94
N GLY A 21 14.49 8.12 -5.15
CA GLY A 21 15.83 7.74 -5.61
C GLY A 21 15.97 6.27 -5.99
N THR A 22 14.87 5.53 -6.05
CA THR A 22 14.84 4.11 -6.47
C THR A 22 13.72 3.88 -7.48
N ASP A 23 13.73 2.69 -8.10
CA ASP A 23 12.61 2.19 -8.91
C ASP A 23 11.65 1.29 -8.10
N ARG A 24 11.65 1.42 -6.77
CA ARG A 24 10.84 0.61 -5.89
C ARG A 24 9.55 1.30 -5.50
N LEU A 25 8.52 0.49 -5.29
CA LEU A 25 7.21 0.86 -4.79
C LEU A 25 7.03 0.35 -3.36
N LEU A 26 6.56 1.22 -2.48
CA LEU A 26 6.07 0.87 -1.14
C LEU A 26 4.55 0.78 -1.17
N GLY A 27 4.03 -0.43 -1.01
CA GLY A 27 2.61 -0.69 -0.83
C GLY A 27 2.22 -0.76 0.64
N VAL A 28 1.12 -0.10 0.99
CA VAL A 28 0.54 -0.11 2.34
C VAL A 28 -0.89 -0.61 2.24
N CYS A 29 -1.15 -1.74 2.89
CA CYS A 29 -2.48 -2.32 3.00
C CYS A 29 -3.38 -1.47 3.92
N HIS A 30 -4.69 -1.57 3.79
CA HIS A 30 -5.63 -0.91 4.69
C HIS A 30 -5.45 -1.31 6.16
N CYS A 31 -4.91 -2.51 6.42
CA CYS A 31 -4.57 -3.00 7.75
C CYS A 31 -3.25 -2.44 8.32
N GLY A 32 -2.52 -1.62 7.56
CA GLY A 32 -1.26 -1.00 7.96
C GLY A 32 0.00 -1.82 7.63
N ALA A 33 -0.13 -3.04 7.10
CA ALA A 33 1.01 -3.82 6.64
C ALA A 33 1.70 -3.15 5.44
N GLU A 34 3.04 -3.19 5.42
CA GLU A 34 3.88 -2.58 4.40
C GLU A 34 4.69 -3.64 3.64
N HIS A 35 4.86 -3.45 2.34
CA HIS A 35 5.72 -4.29 1.48
C HIS A 35 6.36 -3.43 0.38
N GLU A 36 7.64 -3.67 0.11
CA GLU A 36 8.36 -3.03 -0.99
C GLU A 36 8.62 -4.02 -2.13
N SER A 37 8.38 -3.59 -3.37
CA SER A 37 8.76 -4.34 -4.57
C SER A 37 9.08 -3.38 -5.72
N ASP A 38 9.97 -3.79 -6.63
CA ASP A 38 10.19 -3.12 -7.91
C ASP A 38 9.23 -3.63 -9.01
N ASP A 39 8.50 -4.73 -8.77
CA ASP A 39 7.46 -5.24 -9.64
C ASP A 39 6.07 -4.77 -9.18
N PRO A 40 5.38 -3.91 -9.95
CA PRO A 40 4.03 -3.46 -9.62
C PRO A 40 3.01 -4.61 -9.54
N VAL A 41 3.18 -5.68 -10.32
CA VAL A 41 2.24 -6.83 -10.33
C VAL A 41 2.38 -7.62 -9.04
N GLU A 42 3.62 -7.94 -8.65
CA GLU A 42 3.91 -8.60 -7.36
C GLU A 42 3.33 -7.79 -6.18
N LEU A 43 3.50 -6.47 -6.21
CA LEU A 43 2.99 -5.60 -5.16
C LEU A 43 1.46 -5.65 -5.05
N TRP A 44 0.75 -5.62 -6.19
CA TRP A 44 -0.70 -5.73 -6.20
C TRP A 44 -1.18 -7.12 -5.76
N ASP A 45 -0.52 -8.19 -6.20
CA ASP A 45 -0.79 -9.55 -5.75
C ASP A 45 -0.59 -9.70 -4.23
N TRP A 46 0.38 -8.99 -3.65
CA TRP A 46 0.59 -8.96 -2.21
C TRP A 46 -0.52 -8.18 -1.48
N LEU A 47 -0.89 -6.99 -1.98
CA LEU A 47 -1.92 -6.13 -1.36
C LEU A 47 -3.30 -6.81 -1.37
N LEU A 48 -3.66 -7.45 -2.47
CA LEU A 48 -4.97 -8.11 -2.65
C LEU A 48 -5.07 -9.47 -1.97
N ALA A 49 -3.94 -10.06 -1.55
CA ALA A 49 -3.91 -11.32 -0.81
C ALA A 49 -4.22 -11.15 0.70
N HIS A 50 -4.70 -9.97 1.13
CA HIS A 50 -5.26 -9.81 2.47
C HIS A 50 -6.55 -10.64 2.61
N PRO A 51 -6.78 -11.38 3.70
CA PRO A 51 -5.96 -11.50 4.92
C PRO A 51 -4.98 -12.69 4.92
N GLU A 52 -4.90 -13.47 3.84
CA GLU A 52 -4.14 -14.72 3.78
C GLU A 52 -2.63 -14.52 3.95
N ARG A 53 -2.07 -13.46 3.34
CA ARG A 53 -0.63 -13.20 3.33
C ARG A 53 -0.12 -12.39 4.52
N HIS A 54 -0.95 -11.54 5.11
CA HIS A 54 -0.57 -10.69 6.22
C HIS A 54 -1.79 -10.45 7.11
N PRO A 55 -1.66 -10.64 8.44
CA PRO A 55 -2.77 -10.51 9.36
C PRO A 55 -3.26 -9.06 9.41
N ALA A 56 -4.54 -8.87 9.78
CA ALA A 56 -5.05 -7.55 10.15
C ALA A 56 -4.15 -6.99 11.26
N GLY A 57 -3.52 -5.83 11.01
CA GLY A 57 -2.60 -5.20 11.95
C GLY A 57 -3.21 -5.02 13.34
N ALA A 58 -2.38 -5.22 14.36
CA ALA A 58 -2.70 -5.02 15.77
C ALA A 58 -2.85 -3.53 16.13
#